data_AF-A0A851P8Z5-F1
#
_entry.id   AF-A0A851P8Z5-F1
#
_cell.length_a   1.000
_cell.length_b   1.000
_cell.length_c   1.000
_cell.angle_alpha   90.00
_cell.angle_beta   90.00
_cell.angle_gamma   90.00
#
_symmetry.space_group_name_H-M   'P 1'
#
loop_
_entity.id
_entity.type
_entity.pdbx_description
1 polymer ?
#
loop_
_entity_poly.entity_id
_entity_poly.type
_entity_poly.pdbx_seq_one_letter_code
_entity_poly.pdbx_strand_id
1 'polypeptide(L)'
;PQIPLLHRAMAMAPRPLSLYASPWTSPVWMKTSESFIGKGTLKGQAGDKYHQTWANYFVKFLDAYAEHNITFWALTAENEPSAGLINNYPFQCLGFTAEQQRDFIARDLGPALA
;
A
#
# COMPACT_ATOMS: atom_id res chain seq x y z
N PRO A 1 12.97 8.52 10.72
CA PRO A 1 13.24 9.92 10.30
C PRO A 1 12.04 10.67 9.70
N GLN A 2 11.03 9.99 9.12
CA GLN A 2 9.88 10.66 8.49
C GLN A 2 8.90 11.31 9.48
N ILE A 3 8.50 10.62 10.56
CA ILE A 3 7.53 11.13 11.56
C ILE A 3 7.95 12.49 12.16
N PRO A 4 9.18 12.69 12.66
CA PRO A 4 9.60 14.00 13.17
C PRO A 4 9.55 15.12 12.13
N LEU A 5 9.83 14.80 10.86
CA LEU A 5 9.77 15.77 9.76
C LEU A 5 8.33 16.18 9.46
N LEU A 6 7.39 15.21 9.45
CA LEU A 6 5.97 15.47 9.25
C LEU A 6 5.42 16.38 10.35
N HIS A 7 5.75 16.13 11.62
CA HIS A 7 5.34 17.02 12.71
C HIS A 7 5.84 18.45 12.53
N ARG A 8 7.10 18.62 12.14
CA ARG A 8 7.65 19.96 11.86
C ARG A 8 6.90 20.63 10.71
N ALA A 9 6.65 19.90 9.62
CA ALA A 9 5.91 20.43 8.47
C ALA A 9 4.48 20.85 8.86
N MET A 10 3.76 20.01 9.63
CA MET A 10 2.42 20.31 10.12
C MET A 10 2.39 21.52 11.06
N ALA A 11 3.39 21.67 11.94
CA ALA A 11 3.48 22.80 12.86
C ALA A 11 3.81 24.13 12.15
N MET A 12 4.52 24.09 11.03
CA MET A 12 4.88 25.28 10.26
C MET A 12 3.84 25.67 9.21
N ALA A 13 2.92 24.76 8.86
CA ALA A 13 1.96 24.99 7.80
C ALA A 13 0.86 25.97 8.24
N PRO A 14 0.56 27.03 7.47
CA PRO A 14 -0.52 27.97 7.79
C PRO A 14 -1.91 27.39 7.51
N ARG A 15 -1.98 26.21 6.89
CA ARG A 15 -3.22 25.49 6.55
C ARG A 15 -3.05 24.01 6.93
N PRO A 16 -4.14 23.30 7.26
CA PRO A 16 -4.07 21.86 7.50
C PRO A 16 -3.48 21.11 6.29
N LEU A 17 -2.51 20.24 6.56
CA LEU A 17 -1.90 19.39 5.53
C LEU A 17 -2.74 18.13 5.34
N SER A 18 -3.03 17.79 4.09
CA SER A 18 -3.64 16.51 3.72
C SER A 18 -2.54 15.53 3.33
N LEU A 19 -2.37 14.46 4.11
CA LEU A 19 -1.36 13.44 3.84
C LEU A 19 -1.92 12.35 2.93
N TYR A 20 -1.05 11.85 2.06
CA TYR A 20 -1.36 10.80 1.08
C TYR A 20 -0.29 9.72 1.14
N ALA A 21 -0.69 8.45 1.15
CA ALA A 21 0.26 7.33 1.18
C ALA A 21 0.00 6.33 0.05
N SER A 22 1.10 5.78 -0.49
CA SER A 22 1.09 4.82 -1.59
C SER A 22 2.16 3.77 -1.33
N PRO A 23 1.82 2.47 -1.22
CA PRO A 23 2.84 1.43 -1.12
C PRO A 23 3.45 1.13 -2.49
N TRP A 24 4.70 0.67 -2.49
CA TRP A 24 5.40 0.18 -3.69
C TRP A 24 5.49 -1.33 -3.78
N THR A 25 5.47 -2.03 -2.64
CA THR A 25 5.60 -3.49 -2.64
C THR A 25 5.12 -4.08 -1.32
N SER A 26 4.58 -5.29 -1.37
CA SER A 26 4.27 -6.09 -0.18
C SER A 26 5.51 -6.84 0.33
N PRO A 27 5.47 -7.40 1.55
CA PRO A 27 6.46 -8.38 1.98
C PRO A 27 6.65 -9.51 0.95
N VAL A 28 7.91 -9.92 0.71
CA VAL A 28 8.26 -10.87 -0.35
C VAL A 28 7.55 -12.21 -0.25
N TRP A 29 7.26 -12.68 0.96
CA TRP A 29 6.59 -13.97 1.18
C TRP A 29 5.14 -14.00 0.65
N MET A 30 4.54 -12.83 0.44
CA MET A 30 3.21 -12.65 -0.16
C MET A 30 3.24 -12.59 -1.69
N LYS A 31 4.42 -12.40 -2.30
CA LYS A 31 4.57 -12.17 -3.74
C LYS A 31 4.84 -13.47 -4.50
N THR A 32 4.26 -13.62 -5.68
CA THR A 32 4.52 -14.77 -6.56
C THR A 32 5.98 -14.88 -7.00
N SER A 33 6.71 -13.77 -7.05
CA SER A 33 8.12 -13.71 -7.40
C SER A 33 9.08 -13.92 -6.23
N GLU A 34 8.59 -13.89 -4.99
CA GLU A 34 9.41 -13.92 -3.76
C GLU A 34 10.55 -12.87 -3.73
N SER A 35 10.37 -11.78 -4.48
CA SER A 35 11.34 -10.70 -4.67
C SER A 35 10.63 -9.35 -4.58
N PHE A 36 11.30 -8.31 -4.09
CA PHE A 36 10.74 -6.95 -4.08
C PHE A 36 10.67 -6.32 -5.48
N ILE A 37 11.53 -6.78 -6.41
CA ILE A 37 11.67 -6.23 -7.76
C ILE A 37 11.24 -7.26 -8.82
N GLY A 38 11.04 -6.78 -10.04
CA GLY A 38 10.63 -7.61 -11.18
C GLY A 38 9.16 -8.04 -11.14
N LYS A 39 8.77 -8.81 -12.15
CA LYS A 39 7.38 -9.23 -12.34
C LYS A 39 6.90 -10.09 -11.17
N GLY A 40 5.87 -9.66 -10.46
CA GLY A 40 5.29 -10.38 -9.35
C GLY A 40 4.06 -9.71 -8.74
N THR A 41 2.99 -10.47 -8.59
CA THR A 41 1.70 -10.10 -7.98
C THR A 41 1.60 -10.68 -6.57
N LEU A 42 0.52 -10.38 -5.84
CA LEU A 42 0.17 -11.16 -4.66
C LEU A 42 -0.10 -12.63 -5.04
N LYS A 43 0.24 -13.55 -4.14
CA LYS A 43 -0.12 -14.97 -4.24
C LYS A 43 -1.64 -15.13 -4.10
N GLY A 44 -2.19 -16.12 -4.81
CA GLY A 44 -3.60 -16.47 -4.72
C GLY A 44 -4.52 -15.44 -5.37
N GLN A 45 -5.65 -15.13 -4.73
CA GLN A 45 -6.73 -14.31 -5.31
C GLN A 45 -7.48 -13.48 -4.27
N ALA A 46 -8.10 -12.37 -4.71
CA ALA A 46 -8.87 -11.48 -3.85
C ALA A 46 -9.91 -12.22 -3.01
N GLY A 47 -9.99 -11.89 -1.72
CA GLY A 47 -10.76 -12.57 -0.69
C GLY A 47 -9.99 -13.67 0.06
N ASP A 48 -8.75 -13.99 -0.31
CA ASP A 48 -7.94 -15.00 0.36
C ASP A 48 -7.05 -14.44 1.49
N LYS A 49 -6.31 -15.32 2.16
CA LYS A 49 -5.41 -14.95 3.25
C LYS A 49 -4.32 -13.96 2.86
N TYR A 50 -3.81 -13.98 1.63
CA TYR A 50 -2.74 -13.08 1.21
C TYR A 50 -3.30 -11.68 0.95
N HIS A 51 -4.44 -11.58 0.28
CA HIS A 51 -5.09 -10.31 -0.02
C HIS A 51 -5.65 -9.66 1.23
N GLN A 52 -6.32 -10.43 2.10
CA GLN A 52 -6.76 -9.94 3.42
C GLN A 52 -5.57 -9.50 4.29
N THR A 53 -4.46 -10.24 4.28
CA THR A 53 -3.26 -9.81 5.03
C THR A 53 -2.69 -8.52 4.47
N TRP A 54 -2.74 -8.31 3.14
CA TRP A 54 -2.27 -7.08 2.53
C TRP A 54 -3.18 -5.91 2.89
N ALA A 55 -4.49 -6.08 2.85
CA ALA A 55 -5.45 -5.07 3.31
C ALA A 55 -5.23 -4.71 4.79
N ASN A 56 -5.04 -5.71 5.66
CA ASN A 56 -4.72 -5.48 7.08
C ASN A 56 -3.38 -4.76 7.29
N TYR A 57 -2.44 -4.88 6.36
CA TYR A 57 -1.19 -4.12 6.41
C TYR A 57 -1.44 -2.61 6.27
N PHE A 58 -2.39 -2.19 5.41
CA PHE A 58 -2.79 -0.78 5.32
C PHE A 58 -3.38 -0.27 6.63
N VAL A 59 -4.28 -1.05 7.25
CA VAL A 59 -4.89 -0.69 8.55
C VAL A 59 -3.79 -0.52 9.60
N LYS A 60 -2.88 -1.49 9.72
CA LYS A 60 -1.75 -1.39 10.66
C LYS A 60 -0.83 -0.21 10.39
N PHE A 61 -0.61 0.15 9.12
CA PHE A 61 0.16 1.34 8.76
C PHE A 61 -0.55 2.62 9.25
N LEU A 62 -1.86 2.72 9.02
CA LEU A 62 -2.66 3.86 9.48
C LEU A 62 -2.68 3.95 11.01
N ASP A 63 -2.93 2.84 11.70
CA ASP A 63 -2.95 2.76 13.17
C ASP A 63 -1.60 3.19 13.76
N ALA A 64 -0.50 2.67 13.22
CA ALA A 64 0.84 3.01 13.69
C ALA A 64 1.15 4.52 13.52
N TYR A 65 0.68 5.16 12.45
CA TYR A 65 0.83 6.61 12.30
C TYR A 65 -0.14 7.40 13.19
N ALA A 66 -1.34 6.87 13.43
CA ALA A 66 -2.32 7.45 14.33
C ALA A 66 -1.82 7.46 15.79
N GLU A 67 -1.09 6.43 16.23
CA GLU A 67 -0.38 6.41 17.53
C GLU A 67 0.59 7.60 17.69
N HIS A 68 1.08 8.14 16.57
CA HIS A 68 1.91 9.34 16.52
C HIS A 68 1.13 10.63 16.24
N ASN A 69 -0.21 10.62 16.34
CA ASN A 69 -1.08 11.76 16.00
C ASN A 69 -0.94 12.23 14.54
N ILE A 70 -0.70 11.31 13.61
CA ILE A 70 -0.63 11.59 12.18
C ILE A 70 -1.77 10.83 11.48
N THR A 71 -2.64 11.56 10.78
CA THR A 71 -3.74 10.99 10.00
C THR A 71 -3.54 11.20 8.51
N PHE A 72 -4.07 10.29 7.71
CA PHE A 72 -4.01 10.35 6.26
C PHE A 72 -5.38 10.74 5.69
N TRP A 73 -5.35 11.61 4.68
CA TRP A 73 -6.55 12.00 3.94
C TRP A 73 -6.93 10.92 2.92
N ALA A 74 -5.95 10.32 2.24
CA ALA A 74 -6.21 9.28 1.26
C ALA A 74 -5.00 8.34 1.04
N LEU A 75 -5.26 7.25 0.32
CA LEU A 75 -4.32 6.21 -0.02
C LEU A 75 -4.47 5.82 -1.51
N THR A 76 -3.41 5.36 -2.17
CA THR A 76 -3.57 4.49 -3.36
C THR A 76 -3.70 3.03 -2.94
N ALA A 77 -4.34 2.22 -3.77
CA ALA A 77 -4.33 0.76 -3.61
C ALA A 77 -2.96 0.13 -3.92
N GLU A 78 -2.18 0.75 -4.81
CA GLU A 78 -0.80 0.38 -5.15
C GLU A 78 -0.17 1.55 -5.92
N ASN A 79 1.14 1.76 -5.78
CA ASN A 79 1.87 2.67 -6.67
C ASN A 79 2.26 1.95 -7.97
N GLU A 80 1.90 2.51 -9.13
CA GLU A 80 2.25 1.96 -10.45
C GLU A 80 1.98 0.44 -10.58
N PRO A 81 0.73 -0.03 -10.40
CA PRO A 81 0.41 -1.46 -10.39
C PRO A 81 0.80 -2.22 -11.68
N SER A 82 0.94 -1.51 -12.81
CA SER A 82 1.41 -2.08 -14.07
C SER A 82 2.91 -2.41 -14.06
N ALA A 83 3.71 -1.76 -13.22
CA ALA A 83 5.16 -1.97 -13.12
C ALA A 83 5.49 -3.41 -12.71
N GLY A 84 4.77 -3.96 -11.73
CA GLY A 84 4.95 -5.34 -11.27
C GLY A 84 4.46 -6.40 -12.27
N LEU A 85 3.96 -6.00 -13.44
CA LEU A 85 3.64 -6.89 -14.57
C LEU A 85 4.78 -6.96 -15.61
N ILE A 86 5.79 -6.09 -15.49
CA ILE A 86 6.93 -5.98 -16.40
C ILE A 86 8.07 -6.90 -15.93
N ASN A 87 8.61 -7.72 -16.82
CA ASN A 87 9.78 -8.55 -16.52
C ASN A 87 10.98 -7.67 -16.18
N ASN A 88 11.74 -8.05 -15.15
CA ASN A 88 12.97 -7.35 -14.71
C ASN A 88 12.78 -5.86 -14.39
N TYR A 89 11.60 -5.44 -13.93
CA TYR A 89 11.41 -4.08 -13.41
C TYR A 89 12.43 -3.79 -12.28
N PRO A 90 13.14 -2.65 -12.32
CA PRO A 90 14.42 -2.50 -11.63
C PRO A 90 14.34 -2.20 -10.12
N PHE A 91 13.16 -1.89 -9.60
CA PHE A 91 12.97 -1.55 -8.18
C PHE A 91 11.63 -2.05 -7.63
N GLN A 92 11.31 -1.68 -6.39
CA GLN A 92 10.15 -2.15 -5.65
C GLN A 92 8.87 -1.96 -6.47
N CYS A 93 8.14 -3.06 -6.68
CA CYS A 93 6.85 -3.03 -7.36
C CYS A 93 5.95 -4.15 -6.84
N LEU A 94 4.64 -4.00 -7.01
CA LEU A 94 3.65 -5.07 -6.85
C LEU A 94 2.64 -5.01 -8.00
N GLY A 95 2.54 -6.12 -8.73
CA GLY A 95 1.73 -6.20 -9.94
C GLY A 95 0.25 -6.37 -9.61
N PHE A 96 -0.60 -5.58 -10.28
CA PHE A 96 -2.03 -5.83 -10.41
C PHE A 96 -2.49 -5.56 -11.84
N THR A 97 -3.27 -6.48 -12.44
CA THR A 97 -4.13 -6.12 -13.57
C THR A 97 -5.30 -5.26 -13.09
N ALA A 98 -6.03 -4.63 -14.02
CA ALA A 98 -7.22 -3.84 -13.66
C ALA A 98 -8.27 -4.69 -12.92
N GLU A 99 -8.46 -5.94 -13.32
CA GLU A 99 -9.40 -6.88 -12.70
C GLU A 99 -8.92 -7.29 -11.29
N GLN A 100 -7.62 -7.59 -11.15
CA GLN A 100 -7.03 -7.91 -9.84
C GLN A 100 -7.16 -6.73 -8.88
N GLN A 101 -6.89 -5.51 -9.33
CA GLN A 101 -7.01 -4.32 -8.51
C GLN A 101 -8.47 -4.05 -8.14
N ARG A 102 -9.42 -4.17 -9.09
CA ARG A 102 -10.86 -4.09 -8.82
C ARG A 102 -11.27 -5.06 -7.72
N ASP A 103 -10.91 -6.34 -7.88
CA ASP A 103 -11.35 -7.38 -6.96
C ASP A 103 -10.71 -7.25 -5.59
N PHE A 104 -9.42 -6.87 -5.52
CA PHE A 104 -8.74 -6.57 -4.26
C PHE A 104 -9.40 -5.41 -3.51
N ILE A 105 -9.73 -4.32 -4.22
CA ILE A 105 -10.44 -3.17 -3.62
C ILE A 105 -11.82 -3.61 -3.13
N ALA A 106 -12.58 -4.33 -3.95
CA ALA A 106 -13.95 -4.70 -3.62
C ALA A 106 -14.06 -5.73 -2.48
N ARG A 107 -13.12 -6.69 -2.42
CA ARG A 107 -13.22 -7.83 -1.50
C ARG A 107 -12.37 -7.72 -0.25
N ASP A 108 -11.27 -6.97 -0.29
CA ASP A 108 -10.29 -6.95 0.79
C ASP A 108 -10.03 -5.53 1.30
N LEU A 109 -9.46 -4.64 0.46
CA LEU A 109 -9.01 -3.32 0.91
C LEU A 109 -10.16 -2.40 1.31
N GLY A 110 -11.22 -2.33 0.50
CA GLY A 110 -12.39 -1.50 0.79
C GLY A 110 -13.07 -1.90 2.10
N PRO A 111 -13.47 -3.18 2.29
CA PRO A 111 -14.05 -3.66 3.54
C PRO A 111 -13.14 -3.48 4.77
N ALA A 112 -11.82 -3.59 4.62
CA ALA A 112 -10.89 -3.42 5.73
C ALA A 112 -10.72 -1.96 6.18
N LEU A 113 -10.96 -0.99 5.29
CA LEU A 113 -10.83 0.45 5.56
C LEU A 113 -12.17 1.13 5.94
N ALA A 114 -13.28 0.40 5.86
CA ALA A 114 -14.64 0.93 6.04
C ALA A 114 -15.06 1.12 7.50
#